data_AF-A0A8T2LW48-F1
#
_entry.id   AF-A0A8T2LW48-F1
#
_cell.length_a   1.000
_cell.length_b   1.000
_cell.length_c   1.000
_cell.angle_alpha   90.00
_cell.angle_beta   90.00
_cell.angle_gamma   90.00
#
_symmetry.space_group_name_H-M   'P 1'
#
loop_
_entity.id
_entity.type
_entity.pdbx_description
1 polymer ?
#
loop_
_entity_poly.entity_id
_entity_poly.type
_entity_poly.pdbx_seq_one_letter_code
_entity_poly.pdbx_strand_id
1 'polypeptide(L)'
;MQPSQKTMCSLAVFSAVLCIAIMGANGQQKQHECCKEVSTENITVPITGFQLQRKSPPCVRAVIFFTAEGPKCSHWRESWVREKVMELGKLQAAEKGQKMNSTTTVPQSTSSA
;
A
#
# COMPACT_ATOMS: atom_id res chain seq x y z
N MET A 1 50.70 41.49 -30.07
CA MET A 1 50.87 40.03 -29.87
C MET A 1 50.83 39.74 -28.38
N GLN A 2 49.72 39.22 -27.87
CA GLN A 2 49.65 38.48 -26.60
C GLN A 2 50.12 37.03 -26.86
N PRO A 3 50.62 36.28 -25.86
CA PRO A 3 49.77 35.75 -24.80
C PRO A 3 50.36 35.87 -23.38
N SER A 4 49.55 36.40 -22.46
CA SER A 4 49.66 36.05 -21.05
C SER A 4 48.85 34.77 -20.82
N GLN A 5 49.49 33.67 -20.43
CA GLN A 5 48.80 32.49 -19.92
C GLN A 5 49.46 32.08 -18.60
N LYS A 6 48.90 32.62 -17.53
CA LYS A 6 49.21 32.25 -16.15
C LYS A 6 48.61 30.86 -15.88
N THR A 7 49.33 30.10 -15.05
CA THR A 7 48.89 28.92 -14.28
C THR A 7 48.49 27.66 -15.07
N MET A 8 49.43 26.71 -15.09
CA MET A 8 49.26 25.31 -15.48
C MET A 8 49.51 24.41 -14.26
N CYS A 9 48.60 23.44 -14.08
CA CYS A 9 48.74 22.20 -13.30
C CYS A 9 48.81 22.27 -11.76
N SER A 10 47.67 22.53 -11.11
CA SER A 10 47.36 21.87 -9.83
C SER A 10 45.86 21.93 -9.55
N LEU A 11 45.12 20.88 -9.92
CA LEU A 11 43.81 20.59 -9.34
C LEU A 11 43.71 19.09 -9.06
N ALA A 12 44.02 18.79 -7.79
CA ALA A 12 43.28 17.89 -6.93
C ALA A 12 42.85 16.53 -7.51
N VAL A 13 43.71 15.55 -7.21
CA VAL A 13 43.39 14.12 -7.10
C VAL A 13 42.33 13.91 -6.02
N PHE A 14 41.03 14.17 -6.25
CA PHE A 14 39.94 13.75 -5.35
C PHE A 14 38.59 13.70 -6.06
N SER A 15 38.14 12.50 -6.43
CA SER A 15 36.77 11.98 -6.25
C SER A 15 36.55 10.73 -7.10
N ALA A 16 37.32 9.69 -6.79
CA ALA A 16 36.84 8.34 -7.03
C ALA A 16 35.67 8.08 -6.05
N VAL A 17 34.64 7.41 -6.55
CA VAL A 17 33.52 6.82 -5.81
C VAL A 17 32.47 7.83 -5.34
N LEU A 18 31.30 7.75 -5.97
CA LEU A 18 29.97 7.65 -5.35
C LEU A 18 28.93 8.48 -6.09
N CYS A 19 28.22 7.86 -7.04
CA CYS A 19 26.79 8.02 -7.17
C CYS A 19 26.24 6.70 -7.70
N ILE A 20 25.95 5.84 -6.73
CA ILE A 20 25.32 4.54 -6.85
C ILE A 20 24.09 4.64 -7.76
N ALA A 21 24.03 3.73 -8.72
CA ALA A 21 22.84 3.42 -9.49
C ALA A 21 21.66 3.07 -8.55
N ILE A 22 20.45 3.16 -9.10
CA ILE A 22 19.17 2.79 -8.48
C ILE A 22 18.53 3.93 -7.67
N MET A 23 17.97 4.92 -8.38
CA MET A 23 16.80 5.59 -7.83
C MET A 23 15.60 4.66 -7.98
N GLY A 24 15.36 3.95 -6.88
CA GLY A 24 14.06 3.63 -6.30
C GLY A 24 13.01 3.07 -7.24
N ALA A 25 12.69 1.78 -7.04
CA ALA A 25 11.31 1.32 -7.16
C ALA A 25 10.40 2.43 -6.64
N ASN A 26 9.55 2.97 -7.53
CA ASN A 26 8.65 4.06 -7.24
C ASN A 26 7.65 3.54 -6.20
N GLY A 27 8.06 3.59 -4.94
CA GLY A 27 7.29 3.25 -3.76
C GLY A 27 6.19 4.27 -3.68
N GLN A 28 5.13 3.99 -4.43
CA GLN A 28 3.91 4.74 -4.57
C GLN A 28 3.57 5.44 -3.26
N GLN A 29 3.84 6.75 -3.24
CA GLN A 29 3.49 7.61 -2.14
C GLN A 29 1.98 7.52 -1.98
N LYS A 30 1.56 6.81 -0.93
CA LYS A 30 0.22 6.29 -0.69
C LYS A 30 -0.79 7.42 -0.42
N GLN A 31 -1.06 8.25 -1.42
CA GLN A 31 -2.40 8.78 -1.59
C GLN A 31 -3.26 7.57 -1.94
N HIS A 32 -4.29 7.27 -1.16
CA HIS A 32 -5.30 6.30 -1.58
C HIS A 32 -6.07 6.92 -2.75
N GLU A 33 -5.44 6.91 -3.92
CA GLU A 33 -6.10 7.14 -5.18
C GLU A 33 -7.14 6.03 -5.30
N CYS A 34 -8.40 6.46 -5.44
CA CYS A 34 -9.51 5.55 -5.64
C CYS A 34 -9.34 4.77 -6.96
N CYS A 35 -10.00 3.63 -7.10
CA CYS A 35 -10.02 2.93 -8.39
C CYS A 35 -10.68 3.80 -9.45
N LYS A 36 -9.94 4.15 -10.50
CA LYS A 36 -10.45 4.75 -11.75
C LYS A 36 -10.77 3.68 -12.78
N GLU A 37 -10.08 2.55 -12.70
CA GLU A 37 -10.28 1.36 -13.53
C GLU A 37 -10.40 0.11 -12.64
N VAL A 38 -10.91 -0.98 -13.22
CA VAL A 38 -11.16 -2.24 -12.52
C VAL A 38 -10.83 -3.42 -13.43
N SER A 39 -10.26 -4.48 -12.86
CA SER A 39 -10.02 -5.74 -13.55
C SER A 39 -11.16 -6.73 -13.31
N THR A 40 -11.39 -7.60 -14.29
CA THR A 40 -12.27 -8.77 -14.19
C THR A 40 -11.50 -10.06 -13.88
N GLU A 41 -10.17 -10.02 -13.96
CA GLU A 41 -9.29 -11.18 -13.76
C GLU A 41 -9.25 -11.63 -12.29
N ASN A 42 -9.17 -12.94 -12.08
CA ASN A 42 -9.00 -13.49 -10.75
C ASN A 42 -7.63 -13.11 -10.16
N ILE A 43 -7.65 -12.69 -8.89
CA ILE A 43 -6.42 -12.46 -8.12
C ILE A 43 -5.89 -13.82 -7.65
N THR A 44 -4.68 -14.16 -8.09
CA THR A 44 -3.99 -15.43 -7.73
C THR A 44 -3.17 -15.31 -6.45
N VAL A 45 -2.84 -14.09 -6.04
CA VAL A 45 -2.06 -13.81 -4.84
C VAL A 45 -2.96 -13.77 -3.59
N PRO A 46 -2.42 -14.04 -2.39
CA PRO A 46 -3.21 -14.05 -1.16
C PRO A 46 -3.91 -12.72 -0.89
N ILE A 47 -5.24 -12.76 -0.73
CA ILE A 47 -6.08 -11.62 -0.35
C ILE A 47 -6.21 -11.60 1.16
N THR A 48 -5.78 -10.50 1.78
CA THR A 48 -5.80 -10.31 3.24
C THR A 48 -7.00 -9.51 3.73
N GLY A 49 -7.70 -8.83 2.82
CA GLY A 49 -8.89 -8.05 3.16
C GLY A 49 -9.48 -7.35 1.95
N PHE A 50 -10.53 -6.57 2.19
CA PHE A 50 -11.18 -5.81 1.14
C PHE A 50 -11.78 -4.50 1.65
N GLN A 51 -12.03 -3.60 0.71
CA GLN A 51 -12.79 -2.37 0.91
C GLN A 51 -13.76 -2.17 -0.26
N LEU A 52 -15.01 -1.85 0.04
CA LEU A 52 -16.00 -1.49 -0.99
C LEU A 52 -15.84 -0.01 -1.36
N GLN A 53 -15.64 0.27 -2.65
CA GLN A 53 -15.57 1.62 -3.18
C GLN A 53 -16.89 2.00 -3.86
N ARG A 54 -17.50 3.08 -3.38
CA ARG A 54 -18.65 3.71 -4.05
C ARG A 54 -18.19 4.51 -5.26
N LYS A 55 -19.05 4.60 -6.29
CA LYS A 55 -18.79 5.45 -7.45
C LYS A 55 -18.77 6.92 -7.02
N SER A 56 -17.71 7.64 -7.37
CA SER A 56 -17.55 9.08 -7.13
C SER A 56 -16.53 9.62 -8.14
N PRO A 57 -16.93 10.14 -9.31
CA PRO A 57 -16.01 10.54 -10.37
C PRO A 57 -14.82 11.38 -9.86
N PRO A 58 -13.58 11.08 -10.28
CA PRO A 58 -13.20 10.11 -11.33
C PRO A 58 -13.21 8.64 -10.89
N CYS A 59 -13.54 8.35 -9.62
CA CYS A 59 -13.58 6.99 -9.07
C CYS A 59 -14.77 6.19 -9.60
N VAL A 60 -14.52 4.97 -10.04
CA VAL A 60 -15.56 4.01 -10.43
C VAL A 60 -16.04 3.18 -9.23
N ARG A 61 -17.13 2.45 -9.39
CA ARG A 61 -17.56 1.47 -8.37
C ARG A 61 -16.65 0.25 -8.43
N ALA A 62 -16.02 -0.12 -7.33
CA ALA A 62 -15.04 -1.20 -7.29
C ALA A 62 -15.04 -1.94 -5.94
N VAL A 63 -14.46 -3.13 -5.94
CA VAL A 63 -13.97 -3.78 -4.71
C VAL A 63 -12.45 -3.67 -4.74
N ILE A 64 -11.88 -3.04 -3.72
CA ILE A 64 -10.42 -2.99 -3.53
C ILE A 64 -10.06 -4.19 -2.67
N PHE A 65 -9.32 -5.16 -3.20
CA PHE A 65 -8.73 -6.22 -2.41
C PHE A 65 -7.35 -5.83 -1.94
N PHE A 66 -7.08 -5.97 -0.65
CA PHE A 66 -5.73 -5.86 -0.12
C PHE A 66 -5.06 -7.22 -0.30
N THR A 67 -3.90 -7.23 -0.95
CA THR A 67 -3.09 -8.43 -1.14
C THR A 67 -1.70 -8.22 -0.57
N ALA A 68 -0.90 -9.30 -0.50
CA ALA A 68 0.51 -9.22 -0.11
C ALA A 68 1.34 -8.28 -1.02
N GLU A 69 0.91 -8.07 -2.26
CA GLU A 69 1.60 -7.22 -3.26
C GLU A 69 1.02 -5.80 -3.33
N GLY A 70 -0.07 -5.53 -2.60
CA GLY A 70 -0.73 -4.23 -2.58
C GLY A 70 -2.21 -4.27 -2.96
N PRO A 71 -2.89 -3.10 -2.98
CA PRO A 71 -4.31 -3.03 -3.31
C PRO A 71 -4.54 -3.33 -4.81
N LYS A 72 -5.56 -4.16 -5.11
CA LYS A 72 -6.01 -4.48 -6.47
C LYS A 72 -7.48 -4.10 -6.64
N CYS A 73 -7.79 -3.35 -7.70
CA CYS A 73 -9.14 -2.92 -8.05
C CYS A 73 -9.87 -3.97 -8.89
N SER A 74 -10.93 -4.56 -8.34
CA SER A 74 -11.73 -5.60 -9.01
C SER A 74 -13.15 -5.13 -9.30
N HIS A 75 -13.70 -5.59 -10.42
CA HIS A 75 -15.05 -5.25 -10.82
C HIS A 75 -16.07 -5.97 -9.94
N TRP A 76 -16.94 -5.20 -9.28
CA TRP A 76 -17.87 -5.69 -8.25
C TRP A 76 -18.94 -6.69 -8.75
N ARG A 77 -19.10 -6.87 -10.07
CA ARG A 77 -20.09 -7.78 -10.64
C ARG A 77 -19.57 -9.20 -10.86
N GLU A 78 -18.25 -9.41 -10.84
CA GLU A 78 -17.70 -10.74 -11.05
C GLU A 78 -18.14 -11.69 -9.92
N SER A 79 -18.47 -12.93 -10.28
CA SER A 79 -18.93 -13.95 -9.33
C SER A 79 -17.90 -14.19 -8.22
N TRP A 80 -16.65 -14.40 -8.61
CA TRP A 80 -15.54 -14.65 -7.69
C TRP A 80 -15.32 -13.50 -6.70
N VAL A 81 -15.53 -12.24 -7.13
CA VAL A 81 -15.41 -11.05 -6.28
C VAL A 81 -16.47 -11.09 -5.19
N ARG A 82 -17.73 -11.39 -5.56
CA ARG A 82 -18.84 -11.47 -4.61
C ARG A 82 -18.65 -12.60 -3.61
N GLU A 83 -18.23 -13.77 -4.08
CA GLU A 83 -17.92 -14.92 -3.24
C GLU A 83 -16.82 -14.57 -2.23
N LYS A 84 -15.72 -13.97 -2.69
CA LYS A 84 -14.59 -13.59 -1.82
C LYS A 84 -14.97 -12.52 -0.80
N VAL A 85 -15.76 -11.51 -1.19
CA VAL A 85 -16.28 -10.49 -0.27
C VAL A 85 -17.18 -11.12 0.80
N MET A 86 -18.03 -12.08 0.42
CA MET A 86 -18.89 -12.76 1.37
C MET A 86 -18.09 -13.61 2.38
N GLU A 87 -17.10 -14.34 1.90
CA GLU A 87 -16.18 -15.13 2.72
C GLU A 87 -15.45 -14.25 3.74
N LEU A 88 -14.76 -13.22 3.26
CA LEU A 88 -13.99 -12.30 4.12
C LEU A 88 -14.90 -11.51 5.07
N GLY A 89 -16.10 -11.13 4.62
CA GLY A 89 -17.08 -10.42 5.45
C GLY A 89 -17.57 -11.24 6.65
N LYS A 90 -17.75 -12.56 6.47
CA LYS A 90 -18.10 -13.47 7.58
C LYS A 90 -16.98 -13.57 8.60
N LEU A 91 -15.73 -13.67 8.14
CA LEU A 91 -14.55 -13.70 9.02
C LEU A 91 -14.43 -12.40 9.83
N GLN A 92 -14.55 -11.25 9.17
CA GLN A 92 -14.52 -9.94 9.85
C GLN A 92 -15.64 -9.77 10.88
N ALA A 93 -16.84 -10.31 10.61
CA ALA A 93 -17.94 -10.27 11.56
C ALA A 93 -17.68 -11.16 12.78
N ALA A 94 -17.12 -12.36 12.57
CA ALA A 94 -16.75 -13.27 13.65
C ALA A 94 -15.67 -12.69 14.56
N GLU A 95 -14.62 -12.08 13.98
CA GLU A 95 -13.55 -11.40 14.73
C GLU A 95 -14.10 -10.24 15.57
N LYS A 96 -15.02 -9.44 15.02
CA LYS A 96 -15.68 -8.35 15.76
C LYS A 96 -16.54 -8.89 16.91
N GLY A 97 -17.26 -9.99 16.69
CA GLY A 97 -18.04 -10.66 17.73
C GLY A 97 -17.18 -11.18 18.88
N GLN A 98 -15.99 -11.72 18.58
CA GLN A 98 -15.01 -12.15 19.58
C GLN A 98 -14.38 -10.98 20.34
N LYS A 99 -14.06 -9.88 19.66
CA LYS A 99 -13.55 -8.69 20.36
C LYS A 99 -14.57 -8.13 21.35
N MET A 100 -15.86 -8.19 21.01
CA MET A 100 -16.95 -7.75 21.89
C MET A 100 -17.13 -8.70 23.08
N ASN A 101 -16.97 -10.02 22.90
CA ASN A 101 -17.10 -11.00 23.98
C ASN A 101 -15.89 -11.07 24.93
N SER A 102 -14.71 -10.63 24.46
CA SER A 102 -13.47 -10.59 25.26
C SER A 102 -13.31 -9.31 26.08
N THR A 103 -14.26 -8.37 25.97
CA THR A 103 -14.29 -7.12 26.77
C THR A 103 -15.27 -7.24 27.94
N THR A 104 -15.26 -8.35 28.67
CA THR A 104 -15.99 -8.48 29.94
C THR A 104 -15.11 -9.19 30.97
N THR A 105 -14.91 -8.49 32.10
CA THR A 105 -14.25 -8.91 33.36
C THR A 105 -12.72 -9.04 33.38
N VAL A 106 -12.04 -7.91 33.59
CA VAL A 106 -10.89 -7.86 34.52
C VAL A 106 -11.16 -6.72 35.51
N PRO A 107 -11.34 -7.00 36.83
CA PRO A 107 -11.36 -5.95 37.83
C PRO A 107 -9.97 -5.29 37.86
N GLN A 108 -9.94 -3.99 37.67
CA GLN A 108 -8.75 -3.17 37.77
C GLN A 108 -8.36 -3.05 39.25
N SER A 109 -7.55 -3.99 39.75
CA SER A 109 -6.87 -3.87 41.03
C SER A 109 -5.65 -2.96 40.86
N THR A 110 -5.82 -1.69 41.20
CA THR A 110 -4.73 -0.73 41.34
C THR A 110 -3.94 -1.08 42.60
N SER A 111 -2.73 -1.62 42.44
CA SER A 111 -1.74 -1.72 43.51
C SER A 111 -0.58 -0.80 43.17
N SER A 112 -0.49 0.33 43.87
CA SER A 112 0.68 1.20 43.91
C SER A 112 1.44 0.89 45.19
N ALA A 113 2.72 0.54 45.06
CA ALA A 113 3.71 0.51 46.13
C ALA A 113 4.79 1.54 45.77
#